data_AF-A0A950ZKF8-F1
#
_entry.id   AF-A0A950ZKF8-F1
#
_cell.length_a   1.000
_cell.length_b   1.000
_cell.length_c   1.000
_cell.angle_alpha   90.00
_cell.angle_beta   90.00
_cell.angle_gamma   90.00
#
_symmetry.space_group_name_H-M   'P 1'
#
loop_
_entity.id
_entity.type
_entity.pdbx_description
1 polymer ?
#
loop_
_entity_poly.entity_id
_entity_poly.type
_entity_poly.pdbx_seq_one_letter_code
_entity_poly.pdbx_strand_id
1 'polypeptide(L)'
;PLLAGCGSSSQGTPTATPLPRAQLQRVYSSAANTYNNTEAPITQAENLYCGASSPQANLTNCEAALSQDRLTTIGYDNSLRGLAFPQSMKADVTKLLSDDAQLENLLQQASSAPSLSAINSLTAQIFSLLKTTSDDARRVRSDLGLPAASAPPSATPTPSAAA
;
A
#
# COMPACT_ATOMS: atom_id res chain seq x y z
N PRO A 1 55.56 0.17 -33.49
CA PRO A 1 55.68 1.22 -32.45
C PRO A 1 54.30 1.84 -32.16
N LEU A 2 53.45 1.28 -31.29
CA LEU A 2 53.41 1.42 -29.82
C LEU A 2 53.58 2.88 -29.33
N LEU A 3 52.49 3.51 -28.85
CA LEU A 3 52.35 4.11 -27.50
C LEU A 3 51.08 4.99 -27.37
N ALA A 4 50.30 4.69 -26.32
CA ALA A 4 49.22 5.43 -25.62
C ALA A 4 47.92 4.59 -25.56
N GLY A 5 47.37 4.15 -24.44
CA GLY A 5 47.57 4.55 -23.04
C GLY A 5 46.20 4.79 -22.39
N CYS A 6 45.73 3.80 -21.61
CA CYS A 6 44.80 3.86 -20.48
C CYS A 6 43.49 4.67 -20.57
N GLY A 7 42.38 3.97 -20.33
CA GLY A 7 41.16 4.60 -19.86
C GLY A 7 39.96 3.67 -19.86
N SER A 8 39.98 2.64 -19.01
CA SER A 8 38.74 2.01 -18.59
C SER A 8 37.93 3.06 -17.84
N SER A 9 37.11 3.81 -18.57
CA SER A 9 36.06 4.62 -17.98
C SER A 9 35.09 3.62 -17.35
N SER A 10 35.26 3.35 -16.06
CA SER A 10 34.18 2.90 -15.21
C SER A 10 33.10 3.96 -15.35
N GLN A 11 32.22 3.76 -16.32
CA GLN A 11 31.06 4.59 -16.59
C GLN A 11 30.19 4.41 -15.36
N GLY A 12 30.43 5.26 -14.35
CA GLY A 12 29.63 5.31 -13.15
C GLY A 12 28.19 5.39 -13.63
N THR A 13 27.41 4.37 -13.30
CA THR A 13 25.99 4.32 -13.60
C THR A 13 25.43 5.68 -13.19
N PRO A 14 24.81 6.45 -14.10
CA PRO A 14 24.30 7.76 -13.76
C PRO A 14 23.43 7.61 -12.53
N THR A 15 23.89 8.16 -11.42
CA THR A 15 23.14 8.12 -10.17
C THR A 15 21.93 8.99 -10.45
N ALA A 16 20.75 8.38 -10.55
CA ALA A 16 19.52 9.10 -10.83
C ALA A 16 19.45 10.29 -9.87
N THR A 17 19.46 11.50 -10.41
CA THR A 17 19.35 12.72 -9.60
C THR A 17 18.05 12.61 -8.81
N PRO A 18 18.08 12.63 -7.47
CA PRO A 18 16.87 12.59 -6.67
C PRO A 18 15.92 13.69 -7.13
N LEU A 19 14.64 13.36 -7.22
CA LEU A 19 13.64 14.35 -7.61
C LEU A 19 13.65 15.52 -6.62
N PRO A 20 13.40 16.77 -7.07
CA PRO A 20 13.20 17.88 -6.16
C PRO A 20 12.15 17.53 -5.11
N ARG A 21 12.38 17.93 -3.84
CA ARG A 21 11.47 17.60 -2.73
C ARG A 21 10.00 17.96 -3.02
N ALA A 22 9.76 19.09 -3.69
CA ALA A 22 8.41 19.51 -4.08
C ALA A 22 7.73 18.58 -5.09
N GLN A 23 8.50 17.91 -5.95
CA GLN A 23 7.99 16.90 -6.88
C GLN A 23 7.66 15.60 -6.14
N LEU A 24 8.54 15.14 -5.24
CA LEU A 24 8.26 13.98 -4.39
C LEU A 24 7.01 14.19 -3.54
N GLN A 25 6.90 15.33 -2.86
CA GLN A 25 5.74 15.71 -2.06
C GLN A 25 4.44 15.68 -2.89
N ARG A 26 4.47 16.20 -4.11
CA ARG A 26 3.31 16.25 -5.00
C ARG A 26 2.88 14.86 -5.46
N VAL A 27 3.81 14.05 -5.96
CA VAL A 27 3.47 12.71 -6.45
C VAL A 27 3.03 11.82 -5.31
N TYR A 28 3.74 11.84 -4.18
CA TYR A 28 3.34 11.11 -2.98
C TYR A 28 1.95 11.52 -2.50
N SER A 29 1.68 12.83 -2.38
CA SER A 29 0.37 13.32 -1.93
C SER A 29 -0.74 12.96 -2.92
N SER A 30 -0.47 13.00 -4.22
CA SER A 30 -1.43 12.58 -5.24
C SER A 30 -1.75 11.09 -5.11
N ALA A 31 -0.73 10.24 -4.97
CA ALA A 31 -0.90 8.80 -4.81
C ALA A 31 -1.67 8.47 -3.53
N ALA A 32 -1.26 9.06 -2.40
CA ALA A 32 -1.92 8.88 -1.11
C ALA A 32 -3.38 9.38 -1.13
N ASN A 33 -3.66 10.51 -1.79
CA ASN A 33 -5.03 11.00 -1.92
C ASN A 33 -5.89 10.08 -2.78
N THR A 34 -5.35 9.55 -3.90
CA THR A 34 -6.07 8.57 -4.71
C THR A 34 -6.42 7.34 -3.87
N TYR A 35 -5.43 6.75 -3.19
CA TYR A 35 -5.62 5.60 -2.29
C TYR A 35 -6.69 5.89 -1.21
N ASN A 36 -6.54 7.00 -0.48
CA ASN A 36 -7.45 7.35 0.61
C ASN A 36 -8.89 7.64 0.14
N ASN A 37 -9.07 8.20 -1.07
CA ASN A 37 -10.38 8.46 -1.62
C ASN A 37 -11.11 7.18 -2.06
N THR A 38 -10.36 6.14 -2.42
CA THR A 38 -10.91 4.82 -2.78
C THR A 38 -11.13 3.91 -1.58
N GLU A 39 -10.39 4.11 -0.48
CA GLU A 39 -10.50 3.30 0.75
C GLU A 39 -11.91 3.31 1.35
N ALA A 40 -12.54 4.48 1.50
CA ALA A 40 -13.84 4.56 2.18
C ALA A 40 -14.95 3.67 1.55
N PRO A 41 -15.20 3.71 0.23
CA PRO A 41 -16.18 2.80 -0.39
C PRO A 41 -15.73 1.32 -0.37
N ILE A 42 -14.42 1.04 -0.41
CA ILE A 42 -13.89 -0.34 -0.30
C ILE A 42 -14.17 -0.90 1.09
N THR A 43 -13.75 -0.19 2.14
CA THR A 43 -14.01 -0.57 3.54
C THR A 43 -15.51 -0.73 3.80
N GLN A 44 -16.35 0.12 3.22
CA GLN A 44 -17.80 -0.03 3.30
C GLN A 44 -18.25 -1.36 2.66
N ALA A 45 -17.81 -1.66 1.44
CA ALA A 45 -18.16 -2.90 0.76
C ALA A 45 -17.65 -4.14 1.52
N GLU A 46 -16.44 -4.12 2.04
CA GLU A 46 -15.88 -5.21 2.84
C GLU A 46 -16.71 -5.48 4.11
N ASN A 47 -17.08 -4.43 4.84
CA ASN A 47 -17.93 -4.56 6.03
C ASN A 47 -19.32 -5.13 5.70
N LEU A 48 -19.89 -4.76 4.55
CA LEU A 48 -21.21 -5.24 4.14
C LEU A 48 -21.18 -6.68 3.63
N TYR A 49 -20.16 -7.08 2.86
CA TYR A 49 -20.17 -8.34 2.13
C TYR A 49 -19.26 -9.42 2.72
N CYS A 50 -18.16 -9.07 3.40
CA CYS A 50 -17.19 -10.03 3.91
C CYS A 50 -17.49 -10.51 5.33
N GLY A 51 -18.20 -9.72 6.14
CA GLY A 51 -18.51 -10.07 7.51
C GLY A 51 -19.47 -11.26 7.61
N ALA A 52 -19.07 -12.35 8.26
CA ALA A 52 -19.93 -13.53 8.46
C ALA A 52 -21.23 -13.19 9.24
N SER A 53 -21.21 -12.13 10.03
CA SER A 53 -22.36 -11.63 10.81
C SER A 53 -23.24 -10.65 10.02
N SER A 54 -22.83 -10.25 8.80
CA SER A 54 -23.58 -9.31 8.00
C SER A 54 -24.81 -9.98 7.39
N PRO A 55 -26.02 -9.37 7.48
CA PRO A 55 -27.19 -9.87 6.76
C PRO A 55 -27.05 -9.76 5.24
N GLN A 56 -26.05 -9.02 4.75
CA GLN A 56 -25.74 -8.83 3.34
C GLN A 56 -24.49 -9.62 2.90
N ALA A 57 -23.97 -10.50 3.76
CA ALA A 57 -22.78 -11.31 3.47
C ALA A 57 -22.90 -12.03 2.13
N ASN A 58 -21.92 -11.84 1.25
CA ASN A 58 -21.94 -12.37 -0.10
C ASN A 58 -20.50 -12.60 -0.59
N LEU A 59 -20.17 -13.84 -0.93
CA LEU A 59 -18.82 -14.22 -1.34
C LEU A 59 -18.35 -13.42 -2.56
N THR A 60 -19.11 -13.41 -3.65
CA THR A 60 -18.74 -12.74 -4.90
C THR A 60 -18.52 -11.22 -4.71
N ASN A 61 -19.38 -10.56 -3.95
CA ASN A 61 -19.22 -9.13 -3.68
C ASN A 61 -18.03 -8.86 -2.74
N CYS A 62 -17.77 -9.75 -1.79
CA CYS A 62 -16.59 -9.67 -0.93
C CYS A 62 -15.29 -9.86 -1.74
N GLU A 63 -15.24 -10.87 -2.61
CA GLU A 63 -14.10 -11.10 -3.52
C GLU A 63 -13.83 -9.87 -4.40
N ALA A 64 -14.89 -9.24 -4.92
CA ALA A 64 -14.77 -8.02 -5.70
C ALA A 64 -14.22 -6.83 -4.88
N ALA A 65 -14.67 -6.67 -3.64
CA ALA A 65 -14.18 -5.61 -2.74
C ALA A 65 -12.68 -5.80 -2.42
N LEU A 66 -12.28 -7.02 -2.04
CA LEU A 66 -10.88 -7.37 -1.74
C LEU A 66 -9.96 -7.26 -2.97
N SER A 67 -10.47 -7.61 -4.16
CA SER A 67 -9.76 -7.40 -5.41
C SER A 67 -9.56 -5.91 -5.70
N GLN A 68 -10.56 -5.08 -5.42
CA GLN A 68 -10.47 -3.63 -5.56
C GLN A 68 -9.51 -3.00 -4.55
N ASP A 69 -9.48 -3.47 -3.29
CA ASP A 69 -8.46 -3.09 -2.30
C ASP A 69 -7.05 -3.39 -2.84
N ARG A 70 -6.83 -4.63 -3.31
CA ARG A 70 -5.55 -5.03 -3.90
C ARG A 70 -5.12 -4.13 -5.05
N LEU A 71 -6.02 -3.85 -5.99
CA LEU A 71 -5.72 -2.99 -7.14
C LEU A 71 -5.41 -1.55 -6.72
N THR A 72 -6.06 -1.07 -5.66
CA THR A 72 -5.82 0.25 -5.08
C THR A 72 -4.43 0.33 -4.45
N THR A 73 -4.04 -0.69 -3.68
CA THR A 73 -2.69 -0.84 -3.12
C THR A 73 -1.62 -0.87 -4.22
N ILE A 74 -1.81 -1.69 -5.26
CA ILE A 74 -0.90 -1.74 -6.44
C ILE A 74 -0.75 -0.37 -7.12
N GLY A 75 -1.85 0.38 -7.25
CA GLY A 75 -1.84 1.71 -7.85
C GLY A 75 -1.01 2.72 -7.06
N TYR A 76 -1.11 2.68 -5.74
CA TYR A 76 -0.28 3.47 -4.83
C TYR A 76 1.20 3.08 -4.95
N ASP A 77 1.49 1.79 -4.87
CA ASP A 77 2.84 1.23 -4.99
C ASP A 77 3.54 1.62 -6.30
N ASN A 78 2.85 1.49 -7.42
CA ASN A 78 3.38 1.84 -8.74
C ASN A 78 3.70 3.35 -8.83
N SER A 79 2.92 4.19 -8.15
CA SER A 79 3.20 5.62 -8.07
C SER A 79 4.48 5.91 -7.28
N LEU A 80 4.78 5.12 -6.25
CA LEU A 80 6.01 5.26 -5.46
C LEU A 80 7.24 4.67 -6.18
N ARG A 81 7.13 3.50 -6.81
CA ARG A 81 8.23 2.86 -7.56
C ARG A 81 8.76 3.74 -8.70
N GLY A 82 7.93 4.63 -9.24
CA GLY A 82 8.32 5.61 -10.26
C GLY A 82 9.17 6.78 -9.75
N LEU A 83 9.44 6.89 -8.45
CA LEU A 83 10.13 8.03 -7.84
C LEU A 83 11.58 7.72 -7.46
N ALA A 84 12.49 8.62 -7.84
CA ALA A 84 13.85 8.63 -7.34
C ALA A 84 13.91 9.30 -5.96
N PHE A 85 13.71 8.51 -4.91
CA PHE A 85 13.81 8.97 -3.52
C PHE A 85 15.26 9.24 -3.09
N PRO A 86 15.51 10.24 -2.22
CA PRO A 86 16.80 10.44 -1.57
C PRO A 86 17.24 9.20 -0.80
N GLN A 87 18.56 9.00 -0.68
CA GLN A 87 19.13 7.83 0.01
C GLN A 87 18.63 7.68 1.45
N SER A 88 18.36 8.79 2.14
CA SER A 88 17.82 8.80 3.51
C SER A 88 16.43 8.16 3.64
N MET A 89 15.64 8.14 2.57
CA MET A 89 14.26 7.62 2.56
C MET A 89 14.16 6.20 2.01
N LYS A 90 15.22 5.66 1.41
CA LYS A 90 15.15 4.37 0.70
C LYS A 90 14.70 3.24 1.61
N ALA A 91 15.19 3.18 2.85
CA ALA A 91 14.81 2.13 3.79
C ALA A 91 13.30 2.14 4.07
N ASP A 92 12.74 3.32 4.35
CA ASP A 92 11.32 3.49 4.68
C ASP A 92 10.42 3.19 3.48
N VAL A 93 10.78 3.66 2.28
CA VAL A 93 10.03 3.35 1.05
C VAL A 93 10.15 1.87 0.67
N THR A 94 11.32 1.26 0.81
CA THR A 94 11.50 -0.18 0.55
C THR A 94 10.70 -1.02 1.54
N LYS A 95 10.64 -0.61 2.81
CA LYS A 95 9.84 -1.30 3.83
C LYS A 95 8.35 -1.21 3.50
N LEU A 96 7.85 -0.01 3.22
CA LEU A 96 6.47 0.22 2.81
C LEU A 96 6.08 -0.69 1.62
N LEU A 97 6.84 -0.63 0.52
CA LEU A 97 6.57 -1.43 -0.68
C LEU A 97 6.70 -2.95 -0.44
N SER A 98 7.50 -3.36 0.54
CA SER A 98 7.62 -4.78 0.92
C SER A 98 6.39 -5.24 1.68
N ASP A 99 5.91 -4.44 2.63
CA ASP A 99 4.75 -4.78 3.44
C ASP A 99 3.45 -4.65 2.62
N ASP A 100 3.36 -3.67 1.71
CA ASP A 100 2.28 -3.57 0.71
C ASP A 100 2.28 -4.80 -0.21
N ALA A 101 3.43 -5.28 -0.68
CA ALA A 101 3.49 -6.52 -1.45
C ALA A 101 3.01 -7.76 -0.66
N GLN A 102 3.22 -7.81 0.66
CA GLN A 102 2.66 -8.87 1.50
C GLN A 102 1.14 -8.74 1.62
N LEU A 103 0.64 -7.52 1.83
CA LEU A 103 -0.79 -7.21 1.87
C LEU A 103 -1.47 -7.58 0.55
N GLU A 104 -0.91 -7.19 -0.59
CA GLU A 104 -1.42 -7.52 -1.93
C GLU A 104 -1.54 -9.03 -2.14
N ASN A 105 -0.59 -9.82 -1.65
CA ASN A 105 -0.63 -11.27 -1.73
C ASN A 105 -1.73 -11.88 -0.84
N LEU A 106 -1.98 -11.32 0.35
CA LEU A 106 -3.09 -11.76 1.20
C LEU A 106 -4.44 -11.36 0.62
N LEU A 107 -4.57 -10.15 0.09
CA LEU A 107 -5.78 -9.69 -0.57
C LEU A 107 -6.09 -10.53 -1.82
N GLN A 108 -5.06 -10.96 -2.57
CA GLN A 108 -5.22 -11.88 -3.69
C GLN A 108 -5.72 -13.27 -3.25
N GLN A 109 -5.15 -13.80 -2.16
CA GLN A 109 -5.60 -15.07 -1.59
C GLN A 109 -7.04 -14.96 -1.10
N ALA A 110 -7.39 -13.86 -0.43
CA ALA A 110 -8.73 -13.61 0.07
C ALA A 110 -9.75 -13.42 -1.08
N SER A 111 -9.40 -12.68 -2.12
CA SER A 111 -10.28 -12.46 -3.29
C SER A 111 -10.48 -13.69 -4.18
N SER A 112 -9.77 -14.79 -3.91
CA SER A 112 -9.90 -16.06 -4.62
C SER A 112 -10.26 -17.22 -3.69
N ALA A 113 -10.56 -16.92 -2.43
CA ALA A 113 -10.87 -17.91 -1.43
C ALA A 113 -12.26 -18.54 -1.69
N PRO A 114 -12.42 -19.86 -1.51
CA PRO A 114 -13.65 -20.55 -1.90
C PRO A 114 -14.87 -20.27 -1.01
N SER A 115 -14.70 -19.49 0.06
CA SER A 115 -15.77 -19.20 1.01
C SER A 115 -15.44 -17.99 1.89
N LEU A 116 -16.48 -17.36 2.46
CA LEU A 116 -16.33 -16.30 3.46
C LEU A 116 -15.58 -16.78 4.71
N SER A 117 -15.71 -18.05 5.07
CA SER A 117 -14.94 -18.62 6.20
C SER A 117 -13.44 -18.67 5.92
N ALA A 118 -13.06 -18.96 4.67
CA ALA A 118 -11.65 -18.95 4.26
C ALA A 118 -11.11 -17.52 4.14
N ILE A 119 -11.94 -16.53 3.78
CA ILE A 119 -11.59 -15.11 3.85
C ILE A 119 -11.36 -14.69 5.31
N ASN A 120 -12.27 -15.05 6.20
CA ASN A 120 -12.21 -14.69 7.62
C ASN A 120 -10.95 -15.23 8.34
N SER A 121 -10.37 -16.34 7.88
CA SER A 121 -9.12 -16.85 8.46
C SER A 121 -7.89 -15.99 8.11
N LEU A 122 -7.98 -15.16 7.06
CA LEU A 122 -6.93 -14.24 6.63
C LEU A 122 -7.08 -12.84 7.25
N THR A 123 -8.27 -12.49 7.74
CA THR A 123 -8.62 -11.15 8.23
C THR A 123 -7.66 -10.60 9.29
N ALA A 124 -7.22 -11.42 10.25
CA ALA A 124 -6.28 -10.97 11.28
C ALA A 124 -4.92 -10.56 10.70
N GLN A 125 -4.43 -11.30 9.68
CA GLN A 125 -3.18 -10.99 9.00
C GLN A 125 -3.33 -9.74 8.13
N ILE A 126 -4.45 -9.61 7.41
CA ILE A 126 -4.79 -8.42 6.62
C ILE A 126 -4.80 -7.17 7.51
N PHE A 127 -5.52 -7.19 8.63
CA PHE A 127 -5.55 -6.03 9.54
C PHE A 127 -4.19 -5.70 10.17
N SER A 128 -3.40 -6.72 10.50
CA SER A 128 -2.03 -6.50 11.00
C SER A 128 -1.14 -5.81 9.96
N LEU A 129 -1.27 -6.20 8.69
CA LEU A 129 -0.50 -5.59 7.61
C LEU A 129 -1.00 -4.20 7.26
N LEU A 130 -2.32 -3.96 7.18
CA LEU A 130 -2.89 -2.62 7.01
C LEU A 130 -2.40 -1.63 8.06
N LYS A 131 -2.26 -2.08 9.32
CA LYS A 131 -1.69 -1.25 10.38
C LYS A 131 -0.22 -0.92 10.10
N THR A 132 0.57 -1.93 9.72
CA THR A 132 2.00 -1.79 9.44
C THR A 132 2.26 -0.89 8.25
N THR A 133 1.54 -1.09 7.14
CA THR A 133 1.67 -0.28 5.92
C THR A 133 1.21 1.16 6.17
N SER A 134 0.17 1.37 6.97
CA SER A 134 -0.23 2.71 7.44
C SER A 134 0.87 3.40 8.27
N ASP A 135 1.55 2.67 9.16
CA ASP A 135 2.68 3.18 9.93
C ASP A 135 3.88 3.54 9.04
N ASP A 136 4.19 2.70 8.06
CA ASP A 136 5.28 2.97 7.10
C ASP A 136 4.96 4.14 6.19
N ALA A 137 3.72 4.25 5.69
CA ALA A 137 3.28 5.40 4.92
C ALA A 137 3.38 6.69 5.74
N ARG A 138 3.03 6.67 7.04
CA ARG A 138 3.25 7.82 7.94
C ARG A 138 4.72 8.21 8.06
N ARG A 139 5.65 7.25 8.10
CA ARG A 139 7.09 7.53 8.13
C ARG A 139 7.56 8.21 6.84
N VAL A 140 7.22 7.65 5.67
CA VAL A 140 7.54 8.25 4.36
C VAL A 140 6.97 9.66 4.25
N ARG A 141 5.74 9.88 4.73
CA ARG A 141 5.11 11.20 4.77
C ARG A 141 5.87 12.20 5.65
N SER A 142 6.33 11.76 6.82
CA SER A 142 7.15 12.54 7.73
C SER A 142 8.50 12.91 7.12
N ASP A 143 9.17 11.97 6.45
CA ASP A 143 10.43 12.20 5.73
C ASP A 143 10.29 13.27 4.64
N LEU A 144 9.16 13.26 3.93
CA LEU A 144 8.79 14.30 2.96
C LEU A 144 8.46 15.64 3.60
N GLY A 145 8.33 15.72 4.93
CA GLY A 145 7.95 16.92 5.68
C GLY A 145 6.53 17.36 5.35
N LEU A 146 5.67 16.40 5.00
CA LEU A 146 4.25 16.65 4.80
C LEU A 146 3.56 16.66 6.18
N PRO A 147 2.50 17.48 6.36
CA PRO A 147 1.69 17.46 7.59
C PRO A 147 1.16 16.05 7.86
N ALA A 148 0.92 15.67 9.12
CA ALA A 148 0.30 14.40 9.44
C ALA A 148 -0.97 14.17 8.60
N ALA A 149 -1.18 12.93 8.15
CA ALA A 149 -2.43 12.60 7.47
C ALA A 149 -3.59 12.81 8.45
N SER A 150 -4.70 13.38 7.98
CA SER A 150 -5.95 13.39 8.73
C SER A 150 -6.28 11.94 9.11
N ALA A 151 -6.67 11.70 10.36
CA ALA A 151 -7.01 10.35 10.82
C ALA A 151 -8.04 9.72 9.87
N PRO A 152 -7.88 8.44 9.47
CA PRO A 152 -8.94 7.75 8.75
C PRO A 152 -10.21 7.79 9.63
N PRO A 153 -11.42 7.82 9.03
CA PRO A 153 -12.64 7.67 9.80
C PRO A 153 -12.51 6.37 10.60
N SER A 154 -12.67 6.46 11.93
CA SER A 154 -12.53 5.31 12.81
C SER A 154 -13.51 4.22 12.38
N ALA A 155 -12.98 3.06 11.97
CA ALA A 155 -13.78 1.85 11.91
C ALA A 155 -14.30 1.61 13.33
N THR A 156 -15.58 1.89 13.54
CA THR A 156 -16.21 1.60 14.82
C THR A 156 -16.30 0.08 14.90
N PRO A 157 -15.68 -0.59 15.89
CA PRO A 157 -15.88 -2.02 16.07
C PRO A 157 -17.36 -2.23 16.40
N THR A 158 -18.10 -2.89 15.51
CA THR A 158 -19.43 -3.38 15.84
C THR A 158 -19.26 -4.40 16.96
N PRO A 159 -19.87 -4.20 18.15
CA PRO A 159 -19.78 -5.17 19.22
C PRO A 159 -20.42 -6.48 18.74
N SER A 160 -19.65 -7.56 18.84
CA SER A 160 -20.12 -8.93 18.59
C SER A 160 -21.23 -9.25 19.57
N ALA A 161 -22.47 -9.37 19.08
CA ALA A 161 -23.57 -9.87 19.88
C ALA A 161 -23.42 -11.39 20.00
N ALA A 162 -23.08 -11.86 21.20
CA ALA A 162 -23.14 -13.26 21.56
C ALA A 162 -24.60 -13.76 21.46
N ALA A 163 -24.78 -14.89 20.78
CA ALA A 163 -25.98 -15.73 20.85
C ALA A 163 -25.54 -17.14 21.24
#